data_AF-A0A6M0A9P1-F1
#
_entry.id   AF-A0A6M0A9P1-F1
#
_cell.length_a   1.000
_cell.length_b   1.000
_cell.length_c   1.000
_cell.angle_alpha   90.00
_cell.angle_beta   90.00
_cell.angle_gamma   90.00
#
_symmetry.space_group_name_H-M   'P 1'
#
loop_
_entity.id
_entity.type
_entity.pdbx_description
1 polymer ?
#
loop_
_entity_poly.entity_id
_entity_poly.type
_entity_poly.pdbx_seq_one_letter_code
_entity_poly.pdbx_strand_id
1 'polypeptide(L)' 'SPELVRQLDAIAYTNCVVEVVPIHRVIQENSERVYDPLHPVLQDLRQVHY' A
#
# COMPACT_ATOMS: atom_id res chain seq x y z
N SER A 1 13.31 -5.50 2.29
CA SER A 1 14.20 -4.51 2.92
C SER A 1 13.67 -3.10 2.62
N PRO A 2 14.16 -2.03 3.27
CA PRO A 2 13.75 -0.65 2.96
C PRO A 2 13.88 -0.26 1.49
N GLU A 3 14.84 -0.86 0.77
CA GLU A 3 15.07 -0.64 -0.66
C GLU A 3 13.94 -1.20 -1.52
N LEU A 4 13.40 -2.37 -1.15
CA LEU A 4 12.25 -2.97 -1.83
C LEU A 4 11.02 -2.06 -1.74
N VAL A 5 10.74 -1.52 -0.55
CA VAL A 5 9.60 -0.62 -0.30
C VAL A 5 9.68 0.61 -1.21
N ARG A 6 10.88 1.13 -1.48
CA ARG A 6 11.10 2.29 -2.36
C ARG A 6 10.88 2.00 -3.85
N GLN A 7 10.81 0.75 -4.26
CA GLN A 7 10.57 0.35 -5.64
C GLN A 7 9.09 0.08 -5.92
N LEU A 8 8.23 0.12 -4.90
CA LEU A 8 6.80 -0.13 -5.04
C LEU A 8 6.07 1.13 -5.54
N ASP A 9 5.09 0.91 -6.41
CA ASP A 9 4.19 1.95 -6.92
C ASP A 9 3.01 2.21 -5.97
N ALA A 10 2.57 1.16 -5.24
CA ALA A 10 1.49 1.22 -4.26
C ALA A 10 1.71 0.21 -3.12
N ILE A 11 1.16 0.50 -1.93
CA ILE A 11 1.25 -0.35 -0.75
C ILE A 11 -0.12 -0.40 -0.06
N ALA A 12 -0.50 -1.56 0.46
CA ALA A 12 -1.68 -1.72 1.29
C ALA A 12 -1.45 -2.76 2.41
N TYR A 13 -2.22 -2.63 3.48
CA TYR A 13 -2.36 -3.62 4.54
C TYR A 13 -3.64 -4.44 4.31
N THR A 14 -3.61 -5.73 4.65
CA THR A 14 -4.79 -6.59 4.64
C THR A 14 -4.70 -7.62 5.76
N ASN A 15 -5.84 -8.07 6.29
CA ASN A 15 -5.93 -9.22 7.19
C ASN A 15 -7.27 -9.96 6.97
N CYS A 16 -7.58 -11.00 7.75
CA CYS A 16 -8.82 -11.77 7.58
C CYS A 16 -10.10 -11.07 8.08
N VAL A 17 -9.97 -9.92 8.75
CA VAL A 17 -11.06 -9.13 9.35
C VAL A 17 -11.27 -7.81 8.59
N VAL A 18 -10.21 -7.30 7.98
CA VAL A 18 -10.11 -6.01 7.31
C VAL A 18 -9.74 -6.28 5.86
N GLU A 19 -10.51 -5.72 4.94
CA GLU A 19 -10.21 -5.73 3.50
C GLU A 19 -8.85 -5.06 3.19
N VAL A 20 -8.60 -4.76 1.92
CA VAL A 20 -7.41 -4.02 1.47
C VAL A 20 -7.49 -2.56 1.94
N VAL A 21 -6.55 -2.16 2.82
CA VAL A 21 -6.39 -0.80 3.34
C VAL A 21 -5.16 -0.14 2.72
N PRO A 22 -5.31 0.86 1.83
CA PRO A 22 -4.19 1.58 1.24
C PRO A 22 -3.29 2.26 2.28
N ILE A 23 -1.98 2.19 2.08
CA ILE A 23 -0.97 2.92 2.87
C ILE A 23 -0.48 4.08 2.02
N HIS A 24 -0.92 5.30 2.37
CA HIS A 24 -0.55 6.51 1.64
C HIS A 24 0.81 7.10 2.06
N ARG A 25 1.39 6.65 3.18
CA ARG A 25 2.63 7.22 3.74
C ARG A 25 3.43 6.19 4.53
N VAL A 26 4.73 6.14 4.30
CA VAL A 26 5.69 5.32 5.07
C VAL A 26 6.74 6.24 5.66
N ILE A 27 6.87 6.20 6.99
CA ILE A 27 7.83 6.99 7.76
C ILE A 27 9.00 6.08 8.14
N GLN A 28 10.21 6.49 7.78
CA GLN A 28 11.49 5.91 8.22
C GLN A 28 12.27 6.98 8.99
N GLU A 29 13.23 6.57 9.82
CA GLU A 29 13.95 7.45 10.75
C GLU A 29 14.39 8.80 10.16
N ASN A 30 14.85 8.83 8.90
CA ASN A 30 15.33 10.04 8.23
C ASN A 30 14.60 10.35 6.91
N SER A 31 13.49 9.66 6.60
CA SER A 31 12.81 9.86 5.32
C SER A 31 11.34 9.51 5.38
N GLU A 32 10.57 10.22 4.59
CA GLU A 32 9.17 9.92 4.36
C GLU A 32 8.94 9.63 2.89
N ARG A 33 8.03 8.69 2.61
CA ARG A 33 7.56 8.40 1.26
C ARG A 33 6.04 8.41 1.22
N VAL A 34 5.51 9.01 0.17
CA VAL A 34 4.07 9.11 -0.10
C VAL A 34 3.73 8.18 -1.26
N TYR A 35 2.62 7.47 -1.14
CA TYR A 35 2.06 6.59 -2.17
C TYR A 35 0.65 7.07 -2.51
N ASP A 36 0.21 6.83 -3.74
CA ASP A 36 -1.16 7.14 -4.15
C ASP A 36 -2.13 6.11 -3.58
N PRO A 37 -3.05 6.50 -2.66
CA PRO A 37 -4.04 5.58 -2.11
C PRO A 37 -5.11 5.15 -3.12
N LEU A 38 -5.22 5.84 -4.26
CA LEU A 38 -6.19 5.55 -5.32
C LEU A 38 -5.59 4.78 -6.49
N HIS A 39 -4.35 4.30 -6.37
CA HIS A 39 -3.68 3.56 -7.43
C HIS A 39 -4.56 2.40 -7.95
N PRO A 40 -4.75 2.25 -9.28
CA PRO A 40 -5.71 1.30 -9.85
C PRO A 40 -5.58 -0.14 -9.33
N VAL A 41 -4.35 -0.62 -9.14
CA VAL A 41 -4.08 -1.96 -8.59
C VAL A 41 -4.75 -2.21 -7.24
N LEU A 42 -4.89 -1.19 -6.39
CA LEU A 42 -5.55 -1.32 -5.09
C LEU A 42 -7.06 -1.41 -5.23
N GLN A 43 -7.63 -0.79 -6.27
CA GLN A 43 -9.05 -0.92 -6.62
C GLN A 43 -9.33 -2.31 -7.17
N ASP A 44 -8.47 -2.79 -8.07
CA ASP A 44 -8.59 -4.14 -8.65
C ASP A 44 -8.53 -5.21 -7.56
N LEU A 45 -7.60 -5.09 -6.61
CA LEU A 45 -7.48 -6.04 -5.49
C LEU A 45 -8.74 -6.08 -4.60
N ARG A 46 -9.43 -4.96 -4.41
CA ARG A 46 -10.70 -4.93 -3.66
C ARG A 46 -11.83 -5.67 -4.39
N GLN A 47 -11.77 -5.76 -5.72
CA GLN A 47 -12.76 -6.45 -6.52
C GLN A 47 -12.51 -7.96 -6.63
N VAL A 48 -11.32 -8.45 -6.28
CA VAL A 48 -10.99 -9.90 -6.32
C VAL A 48 -11.54 -10.66 -5.10
N HIS A 49 -11.89 -9.95 -4.02
CA HIS A 49 -12.54 -10.52 -2.84
C HIS A 49 -14.07 -10.63 -3.04
N TYR A 50 -14.51 -11.63 -3.80
CA TYR A 50 -15.90 -12.10 -3.86
C TYR A 50 -16.10 -13.34 -2.97
#